data_AF-A0A843LQN3-F1
#
_entry.id   AF-A0A843LQN3-F1
#
_cell.length_a   1.000
_cell.length_b   1.000
_cell.length_c   1.000
_cell.angle_alpha   90.00
_cell.angle_beta   90.00
_cell.angle_gamma   90.00
#
_symmetry.space_group_name_H-M   'P 1'
#
loop_
_entity.id
_entity.type
_entity.pdbx_description
1 polymer ?
#
loop_
_entity_poly.entity_id
_entity_poly.type
_entity_poly.pdbx_seq_one_letter_code
_entity_poly.pdbx_strand_id
1 'polypeptide(L)'
;MKLIEDVSSSDLAGLLSTIKALAPEIWSSSDRRLILPQRLEDLENPEYLDEIRAKIAKMRKLKDMLDCGRISQAEYMSCKASILLRP
;
A
#
# COMPACT_ATOMS: atom_id res chain seq x y z
N MET A 1 -4.48 -32.65 15.18
CA MET A 1 -4.32 -31.20 15.03
C MET A 1 -4.47 -30.88 13.56
N LYS A 2 -5.53 -30.15 13.17
CA LYS A 2 -5.73 -29.75 11.77
C LYS A 2 -4.79 -28.58 11.50
N LEU A 3 -3.76 -28.83 10.71
CA LEU A 3 -2.95 -27.79 10.06
C LEU A 3 -3.88 -27.03 9.12
N ILE A 4 -4.25 -25.82 9.53
CA ILE A 4 -4.83 -24.82 8.64
C ILE A 4 -3.61 -24.20 7.95
N GLU A 5 -3.13 -24.85 6.90
CA GLU A 5 -2.07 -24.33 6.06
C GLU A 5 -2.64 -23.89 4.71
N ASP A 6 -2.22 -22.69 4.33
CA ASP A 6 -1.87 -22.31 2.96
C ASP A 6 -2.94 -21.89 1.95
N VAL A 7 -3.80 -20.94 2.33
CA VAL A 7 -4.35 -20.01 1.32
C VAL A 7 -4.16 -18.53 1.70
N SER A 8 -4.06 -18.20 3.00
CA SER A 8 -3.98 -16.81 3.48
C SER A 8 -2.54 -16.28 3.63
N SER A 9 -1.55 -17.16 3.87
CA SER A 9 -0.16 -16.78 4.15
C SER A 9 0.57 -16.21 2.92
N SER A 10 0.32 -16.79 1.74
CA SER A 10 0.89 -16.32 0.47
C SER A 10 0.46 -14.88 0.15
N ASP A 11 -0.74 -14.49 0.59
CA ASP A 11 -1.34 -13.21 0.26
C ASP A 11 -0.78 -12.07 1.11
N LEU A 12 -0.48 -12.33 2.39
CA LEU A 12 0.16 -11.38 3.29
C LEU A 12 1.66 -11.22 3.02
N ALA A 13 2.38 -12.32 2.81
CA ALA A 13 3.81 -12.27 2.48
C ALA A 13 4.06 -11.57 1.15
N GLY A 14 3.19 -11.79 0.15
CA GLY A 14 3.20 -11.07 -1.12
C GLY A 14 2.89 -9.58 -0.96
N LEU A 15 1.92 -9.22 -0.12
CA LEU A 15 1.60 -7.84 0.21
C LEU A 15 2.80 -7.13 0.86
N LEU A 16 3.38 -7.72 1.90
CA LEU A 16 4.52 -7.15 2.62
C LEU A 16 5.76 -7.02 1.73
N SER A 17 5.98 -7.98 0.82
CA SER A 17 7.06 -7.91 -0.17
C SER A 17 6.84 -6.78 -1.17
N THR A 18 5.61 -6.61 -1.66
CA THR A 18 5.22 -5.52 -2.56
C THR A 18 5.40 -4.16 -1.89
N ILE A 19 4.99 -4.05 -0.63
CA ILE A 19 5.19 -2.87 0.20
C ILE A 19 6.69 -2.58 0.38
N LYS A 20 7.48 -3.59 0.71
CA LYS A 20 8.92 -3.43 0.93
C LYS A 20 9.65 -3.00 -0.34
N ALA A 21 9.23 -3.47 -1.51
CA ALA A 21 9.78 -3.08 -2.80
C ALA A 21 9.40 -1.63 -3.20
N LEU A 22 8.17 -1.19 -2.89
CA LEU A 22 7.68 0.14 -3.26
C LEU A 22 8.01 1.23 -2.22
N ALA A 23 8.28 0.85 -0.97
CA ALA A 23 8.52 1.76 0.13
C ALA A 23 9.59 2.83 -0.17
N PRO A 24 10.79 2.53 -0.70
CA PRO A 24 11.83 3.56 -0.83
C PRO A 24 11.53 4.62 -1.90
N GLU A 25 10.76 4.29 -2.94
CA GLU A 25 10.51 5.20 -4.06
C GLU A 25 9.16 5.93 -4.00
N ILE A 26 8.22 5.39 -3.22
CA ILE A 26 6.85 5.88 -3.13
C ILE A 26 6.56 6.51 -1.76
N TRP A 27 7.15 5.98 -0.69
CA TRP A 27 6.81 6.35 0.70
C TRP A 27 7.99 6.97 1.44
N SER A 28 7.77 8.13 2.05
CA SER A 28 8.62 8.52 3.17
C SER A 28 8.31 7.61 4.37
N SER A 29 9.24 7.52 5.33
CA SER A 29 9.03 6.77 6.57
C SER A 29 7.75 7.18 7.31
N SER A 30 7.29 8.42 7.14
CA SER A 30 6.03 8.95 7.69
C SER A 30 4.80 8.41 6.97
N ASP A 31 4.83 8.31 5.64
CA ASP A 31 3.71 7.81 4.82
C ASP A 31 3.47 6.32 5.03
N ARG A 32 4.54 5.56 5.30
CA ARG A 32 4.49 4.11 5.51
C ARG A 32 3.60 3.72 6.69
N ARG A 33 3.49 4.57 7.73
CA ARG A 33 2.65 4.35 8.91
C ARG A 33 1.15 4.53 8.63
N LEU A 34 0.80 5.19 7.53
CA LEU A 34 -0.58 5.47 7.13
C LEU A 34 -1.13 4.40 6.16
N ILE A 35 -0.25 3.58 5.59
CA ILE A 35 -0.63 2.50 4.67
C ILE A 35 -0.43 1.13 5.32
N LEU A 36 0.52 0.98 6.24
CA LEU A 36 0.70 -0.30 6.91
C LEU A 36 -0.36 -0.52 8.00
N PRO A 37 -0.77 -1.79 8.20
CA PRO A 37 -1.51 -2.22 9.37
C PRO A 37 -0.83 -1.75 10.65
N GLN A 38 -1.61 -1.13 11.55
CA GLN A 38 -1.10 -0.66 12.83
C GLN A 38 -1.29 -1.70 13.93
N ARG A 39 -2.24 -2.61 13.75
CA ARG A 39 -2.54 -3.71 14.67
C ARG A 39 -2.46 -5.06 13.96
N LEU A 40 -2.28 -6.11 14.75
CA LEU A 40 -2.33 -7.48 14.20
C LEU A 40 -3.73 -7.83 13.72
N GLU A 41 -4.76 -7.34 14.42
CA GLU A 41 -6.19 -7.51 14.10
C GLU A 41 -6.53 -7.02 12.68
N ASP A 42 -5.85 -5.96 12.23
CA ASP A 42 -6.01 -5.40 10.89
C ASP A 42 -5.55 -6.38 9.79
N LEU A 43 -4.61 -7.28 10.09
CA LEU A 43 -4.12 -8.32 9.17
C LEU A 43 -5.10 -9.50 9.08
N GLU A 44 -5.97 -9.65 10.08
CA GLU A 44 -7.00 -10.68 10.12
C GLU A 44 -8.27 -10.23 9.36
N ASN A 45 -8.36 -8.93 9.04
CA ASN A 45 -9.46 -8.37 8.24
C ASN A 45 -9.10 -8.33 6.74
N PRO A 46 -9.73 -9.18 5.89
CA PRO A 46 -9.44 -9.21 4.46
C PRO A 46 -9.80 -7.90 3.74
N GLU A 47 -10.85 -7.18 4.20
CA GLU A 47 -11.25 -5.90 3.60
C GLU A 47 -10.16 -4.83 3.78
N TYR A 48 -9.50 -4.85 4.93
CA TYR A 48 -8.40 -3.93 5.22
C TYR A 48 -7.15 -4.24 4.37
N LEU A 49 -6.86 -5.52 4.13
CA LEU A 49 -5.78 -5.91 3.23
C LEU A 49 -6.06 -5.45 1.78
N ASP A 50 -7.30 -5.55 1.32
CA ASP A 50 -7.72 -5.08 0.00
C ASP A 50 -7.63 -3.55 -0.13
N GLU A 51 -7.97 -2.80 0.92
CA GLU A 51 -7.77 -1.35 0.95
C GLU A 51 -6.30 -0.97 0.82
N ILE A 52 -5.41 -1.69 1.51
CA ILE A 52 -3.97 -1.48 1.40
C ILE A 52 -3.49 -1.76 -0.03
N ARG A 53 -3.95 -2.87 -0.63
CA ARG A 53 -3.66 -3.21 -2.04
C ARG A 53 -4.12 -2.10 -2.98
N ALA A 54 -5.33 -1.58 -2.77
CA ALA A 54 -5.88 -0.51 -3.59
C ALA A 54 -5.10 0.80 -3.42
N LYS A 55 -4.71 1.17 -2.19
CA LYS A 55 -3.86 2.34 -1.91
C LYS A 55 -2.50 2.20 -2.60
N ILE A 56 -1.86 1.04 -2.52
CA ILE A 56 -0.59 0.74 -3.21
C ILE A 56 -0.73 0.87 -4.73
N ALA A 57 -1.76 0.26 -5.32
CA ALA A 57 -1.98 0.29 -6.77
C ALA A 57 -2.20 1.72 -7.28
N LYS A 58 -2.98 2.53 -6.56
CA LYS A 58 -3.20 3.95 -6.88
C LYS A 58 -1.90 4.75 -6.82
N MET A 59 -1.08 4.53 -5.80
CA MET A 59 0.20 5.23 -5.63
C MET A 59 1.20 4.86 -6.74
N ARG A 60 1.25 3.59 -7.14
CA ARG A 60 2.07 3.15 -8.28
C ARG A 60 1.66 3.86 -9.56
N LYS A 61 0.37 3.84 -9.89
CA LYS A 61 -0.16 4.52 -11.08
C LYS A 61 0.12 6.02 -11.06
N LEU A 62 0.02 6.66 -9.89
CA LEU A 62 0.31 8.07 -9.73
C LEU A 62 1.80 8.39 -9.96
N LYS A 63 2.69 7.53 -9.47
CA LYS A 63 4.14 7.63 -9.75
C LYS A 63 4.43 7.42 -11.24
N ASP A 64 3.82 6.42 -11.88
CA ASP A 64 3.98 6.21 -13.33
C ASP A 64 3.56 7.45 -14.13
N MET A 65 2.49 8.13 -13.71
CA MET A 65 2.04 9.38 -14.34
C MET A 65 3.04 10.53 -14.14
N LEU A 66 3.68 10.62 -12.97
CA LEU A 66 4.73 11.60 -12.70
C LEU A 66 5.98 11.31 -13.55
N ASP A 67 6.43 10.06 -13.57
CA ASP A 67 7.63 9.62 -14.30
C ASP A 67 7.45 9.76 -15.82
N CYS A 68 6.22 9.59 -16.33
CA CYS A 68 5.87 9.85 -17.72
C CYS A 68 5.63 11.35 -18.04
N GLY A 69 5.78 12.25 -17.05
CA GLY A 69 5.54 13.69 -17.21
C GLY A 69 4.08 14.08 -17.46
N ARG A 70 3.11 13.20 -17.16
CA ARG A 70 1.67 13.46 -17.36
C ARG A 70 1.07 14.33 -16.26
N ILE A 71 1.71 14.37 -15.10
CA ILE A 71 1.35 15.23 -13.98
C ILE A 71 2.61 15.91 -13.45
N SER A 72 2.43 17.09 -12.88
CA SER A 72 3.49 17.80 -12.17
C SER A 72 3.77 17.19 -10.79
N GLN A 73 4.93 17.53 -10.23
CA GLN A 73 5.28 17.17 -8.85
C GLN A 73 4.25 17.70 -7.83
N ALA A 74 3.68 18.88 -8.07
CA ALA A 74 2.67 19.46 -7.18
C ALA A 74 1.36 18.65 -7.19
N GLU A 75 0.90 18.24 -8.37
CA GLU A 75 -0.26 17.35 -8.54
C GLU A 75 -0.02 15.98 -7.92
N TYR A 76 1.18 15.42 -8.11
CA TYR A 76 1.59 14.18 -7.45
C TYR A 76 1.47 14.28 -5.93
N MET A 77 2.01 15.35 -5.32
CA MET A 77 1.95 15.53 -3.86
C MET A 77 0.52 15.71 -3.35
N SER A 78 -0.33 16.45 -4.08
CA SER A 78 -1.75 16.63 -3.73
C SER A 78 -2.56 15.33 -3.80
N CYS A 79 -2.40 14.57 -4.89
CA CYS A 79 -3.07 13.27 -5.05
C CYS A 79 -2.55 12.24 -4.04
N LYS A 80 -1.25 12.23 -3.78
CA LYS A 80 -0.63 11.38 -2.75
C LYS A 80 -1.24 11.64 -1.37
N ALA A 81 -1.39 12.90 -0.97
CA ALA A 81 -2.03 13.26 0.30
C ALA A 81 -3.47 12.73 0.39
N SER A 82 -4.24 12.82 -0.70
CA SER A 82 -5.63 12.34 -0.74
C SER A 82 -5.75 10.81 -0.63
N ILE A 83 -4.79 10.06 -1.18
CA ILE A 83 -4.73 8.59 -1.05
C ILE A 83 -4.39 8.18 0.40
N LEU A 84 -3.54 8.96 1.08
CA LEU A 84 -3.10 8.70 2.44
C LEU A 84 -4.11 9.15 3.52
N LEU A 85 -4.95 10.14 3.24
CA LEU A 85 -5.91 10.72 4.19
C LEU A 85 -7.26 9.99 4.24
N ARG A 86 -7.57 9.13 3.28
CA ARG A 86 -8.83 8.37 3.32
C ARG A 86 -8.69 7.22 4.33
N PRO A 87 -9.58 7.15 5.36
CA PRO A 87 -9.65 5.99 6.25
C PRO A 87 -9.76 4.74 5.37
#